data_AF-A0A9X2UBH8-F1
#
_entry.id   AF-A0A9X2UBH8-F1
#
_cell.length_a   1.000
_cell.length_b   1.000
_cell.length_c   1.000
_cell.angle_alpha   90.00
_cell.angle_beta   90.00
_cell.angle_gamma   90.00
#
_symmetry.space_group_name_H-M   'P 1'
#
loop_
_entity.id
_entity.type
_entity.pdbx_description
1 polymer ?
#
loop_
_entity_poly.entity_id
_entity_poly.type
_entity_poly.pdbx_seq_one_letter_code
_entity_poly.pdbx_strand_id
1 'polypeptide(L)'
;MNDADSTVQRLKLVKNMIQLGETSSLGDQAERLREISDENGYLQKIADALSEDRYSDTVSLIDTFLKSEAAVQKYEDPRLSALRLEAEALEERISELESEKAEIEREIHEFNLRHEQELGPILEEILEIQAERKRKEAEENPEDDQAEAEAEEAEEEYEQYSRAVEEAQEEERIDLTEEEKEKLNKLHRQASKKCHPDMVEEDRQEEAEKVFVELQDAYERNDLDEVERIAHRVETGLALGTRSKEIDEVEKLEAEVERLRQRTEELKAEIDALRTSNAYRKLSDVEDYDEHFERQKERLRDELERLRSQYIST
;
A
#
# COMPACT_ATOMS: atom_id res chain seq x y z
N MET A 1 3.24 32.89 8.70
CA MET A 1 2.70 33.42 7.44
C MET A 1 3.13 34.87 7.36
N ASN A 2 4.02 35.24 6.44
CA ASN A 2 4.53 36.61 6.33
C ASN A 2 3.39 37.57 5.92
N ASP A 3 3.42 38.82 6.37
CA ASP A 3 2.42 39.86 6.03
C ASP A 3 2.27 40.09 4.52
N ALA A 4 3.30 39.76 3.73
CA ALA A 4 3.25 39.81 2.28
C ALA A 4 2.31 38.75 1.66
N ASP A 5 2.29 37.53 2.20
CA ASP A 5 1.48 36.43 1.67
C ASP A 5 -0.01 36.65 1.97
N SER A 6 -0.33 37.19 3.16
CA SER A 6 -1.70 37.56 3.54
C SER A 6 -2.24 38.72 2.68
N THR A 7 -1.37 39.64 2.25
CA THR A 7 -1.71 40.74 1.34
C THR A 7 -2.03 40.23 -0.06
N VAL A 8 -1.20 39.33 -0.60
CA VAL A 8 -1.41 38.70 -1.92
C VAL A 8 -2.75 37.94 -1.96
N GLN A 9 -3.06 37.15 -0.93
CA GLN A 9 -4.33 36.42 -0.84
C GLN A 9 -5.54 37.37 -0.76
N ARG A 10 -5.42 38.48 -0.03
CA ARG A 10 -6.48 39.51 0.03
C ARG A 10 -6.74 40.14 -1.33
N LEU A 11 -5.70 40.45 -2.10
CA LEU A 11 -5.86 41.03 -3.44
C LEU A 11 -6.51 40.05 -4.43
N LYS A 12 -6.22 38.75 -4.32
CA LYS A 12 -6.91 37.71 -5.10
C LYS A 12 -8.40 37.62 -4.76
N LEU A 13 -8.72 37.66 -3.46
CA LEU A 13 -10.11 37.66 -2.99
C LEU A 13 -10.88 38.85 -3.59
N VAL A 14 -10.31 40.06 -3.52
CA VAL A 14 -10.91 41.26 -4.12
C VAL A 14 -11.14 41.10 -5.62
N LYS A 15 -10.15 40.56 -6.35
CA LYS A 15 -10.26 40.30 -7.79
C LYS A 15 -11.40 39.30 -8.11
N ASN A 16 -11.51 38.21 -7.35
CA ASN A 16 -12.57 37.22 -7.52
C ASN A 16 -13.95 37.80 -7.21
N MET A 17 -14.08 38.59 -6.14
CA MET A 17 -15.34 39.26 -5.78
C MET A 17 -15.82 40.20 -6.90
N ILE A 18 -14.90 40.96 -7.51
CA ILE A 18 -15.22 41.82 -8.67
C ILE A 18 -15.69 40.96 -9.86
N GLN A 19 -15.03 39.83 -10.15
CA GLN A 19 -15.39 38.93 -11.25
C GLN A 19 -16.77 38.27 -11.04
N LEU A 20 -17.11 37.94 -9.80
CA LEU A 20 -18.40 37.37 -9.43
C LEU A 20 -19.51 38.43 -9.30
N GLY A 21 -19.18 39.72 -9.38
CA GLY A 21 -20.12 40.83 -9.19
C GLY A 21 -20.54 41.05 -7.74
N GLU A 22 -19.81 40.48 -6.77
CA GLU A 22 -20.08 40.57 -5.33
C GLU A 22 -19.45 41.82 -4.73
N THR A 23 -20.16 42.95 -4.77
CA THR A 23 -19.62 44.25 -4.35
C THR A 23 -19.88 44.60 -2.87
N SER A 24 -20.73 43.84 -2.17
CA SER A 24 -21.25 44.18 -0.84
C SER A 24 -20.19 44.32 0.26
N SER A 25 -19.04 43.66 0.11
CA SER A 25 -17.95 43.67 1.10
C SER A 25 -16.63 44.21 0.55
N LEU A 26 -16.64 44.82 -0.64
CA LEU A 26 -15.44 45.42 -1.25
C LEU A 26 -14.96 46.66 -0.49
N GLY A 27 -15.86 47.42 0.12
CA GLY A 27 -15.52 48.57 0.98
C GLY A 27 -14.67 48.16 2.20
N ASP A 28 -15.07 47.07 2.88
CA ASP A 28 -14.32 46.52 4.01
C ASP A 28 -12.93 46.02 3.58
N GLN A 29 -12.79 45.51 2.35
CA GLN A 29 -11.48 45.12 1.81
C GLN A 29 -10.62 46.34 1.50
N ALA A 30 -11.19 47.44 1.00
CA ALA A 30 -10.46 48.68 0.75
C ALA A 30 -9.90 49.29 2.05
N GLU A 31 -10.66 49.30 3.14
CA GLU A 31 -10.18 49.79 4.44
C GLU A 31 -9.03 48.94 4.98
N ARG A 32 -9.16 47.61 4.92
CA ARG A 32 -8.08 46.70 5.35
C ARG A 32 -6.83 46.82 4.49
N LEU A 33 -6.96 47.11 3.19
CA LEU A 33 -5.81 47.35 2.31
C LEU A 33 -5.07 48.66 2.67
N ARG A 34 -5.77 49.67 3.21
CA ARG A 34 -5.15 50.93 3.66
C ARG A 34 -4.38 50.77 4.97
N GLU A 35 -4.75 49.81 5.81
CA GLU A 35 -4.06 49.51 7.07
C GLU A 35 -2.71 48.82 6.86
N ILE A 36 -2.50 48.21 5.69
CA ILE A 36 -1.25 47.53 5.33
C ILE A 36 -0.24 48.58 4.86
N SER A 37 0.89 48.66 5.56
CA SER A 37 1.98 49.56 5.18
C SER A 37 2.78 48.97 4.02
N ASP A 38 2.89 49.70 2.92
CA ASP A 38 3.72 49.36 1.78
C ASP A 38 4.66 50.51 1.41
N GLU A 39 5.92 50.19 1.08
CA GLU A 39 6.96 51.20 0.87
C GLU A 39 6.70 52.10 -0.35
N ASN A 40 5.89 51.64 -1.31
CA ASN A 40 5.66 52.29 -2.60
C ASN A 40 4.26 52.92 -2.76
N GLY A 41 3.40 52.82 -1.76
CA GLY A 41 2.04 53.38 -1.79
C GLY A 41 1.13 52.77 -2.87
N TYR A 42 1.42 51.54 -3.31
CA TYR A 42 0.72 50.80 -4.35
C TYR A 42 -0.59 50.18 -3.84
N LEU A 43 -0.62 49.68 -2.61
CA LEU A 43 -1.82 49.10 -2.00
C LEU A 43 -2.90 50.16 -1.76
N GLN A 44 -2.53 51.40 -1.45
CA GLN A 44 -3.47 52.53 -1.31
C GLN A 44 -4.05 52.92 -2.66
N LYS A 45 -3.27 52.85 -3.75
CA LYS A 45 -3.81 53.06 -5.11
C LYS A 45 -4.87 52.01 -5.47
N ILE A 46 -4.67 50.76 -5.08
CA ILE A 46 -5.66 49.69 -5.27
C ILE A 46 -6.89 49.96 -4.41
N ALA A 47 -6.71 50.32 -3.14
CA ALA A 47 -7.80 50.63 -2.22
C ALA A 47 -8.63 51.84 -2.64
N ASP A 48 -8.00 52.87 -3.21
CA ASP A 48 -8.68 54.07 -3.71
C ASP A 48 -9.46 53.76 -4.99
N ALA A 49 -8.87 53.03 -5.94
CA ALA A 49 -9.60 52.57 -7.13
C ALA A 49 -10.80 51.69 -6.74
N LEU A 50 -10.63 50.84 -5.72
CA LEU A 50 -11.70 49.98 -5.19
C LEU A 50 -12.81 50.78 -4.48
N SER A 51 -12.45 51.84 -3.74
CA SER A 51 -13.40 52.71 -3.05
C SER A 51 -14.17 53.65 -3.99
N GLU A 52 -13.61 53.94 -5.16
CA GLU A 52 -14.21 54.78 -6.20
C GLU A 52 -14.99 53.97 -7.25
N ASP A 53 -15.24 52.68 -6.99
CA ASP A 53 -15.93 51.75 -7.89
C ASP A 53 -15.26 51.62 -9.27
N ARG A 54 -13.96 51.96 -9.39
CA ARG A 54 -13.17 51.85 -10.62
C ARG A 54 -12.63 50.43 -10.78
N TYR A 55 -13.54 49.45 -10.86
CA TYR A 55 -13.18 48.02 -10.82
C TYR A 55 -12.22 47.58 -11.94
N SER A 56 -12.33 48.16 -13.14
CA SER A 56 -11.39 47.90 -14.24
C SER A 56 -9.96 48.33 -13.90
N ASP A 57 -9.81 49.48 -13.23
CA ASP A 57 -8.52 50.00 -12.79
C ASP A 57 -8.00 49.18 -11.62
N THR A 58 -8.87 48.81 -10.68
CA THR A 58 -8.54 47.94 -9.54
C THR A 58 -7.97 46.60 -10.01
N VAL A 59 -8.63 45.93 -10.97
CA VAL A 59 -8.14 44.66 -11.52
C VAL A 59 -6.79 44.83 -12.22
N SER A 60 -6.62 45.91 -12.99
CA SER A 60 -5.36 46.18 -13.70
C SER A 60 -4.18 46.46 -12.74
N LEU A 61 -4.45 47.19 -11.65
CA LEU A 61 -3.47 47.46 -10.60
C LEU A 61 -3.13 46.20 -9.81
N ILE A 62 -4.13 45.38 -9.46
CA ILE A 62 -3.91 44.08 -8.81
C ILE A 62 -3.05 43.18 -9.70
N ASP A 63 -3.34 43.07 -10.99
CA ASP A 63 -2.56 42.23 -11.91
C ASP A 63 -1.12 42.72 -12.05
N THR A 64 -0.90 44.02 -12.03
CA THR A 64 0.44 44.60 -12.09
C THR A 64 1.20 44.33 -10.79
N PHE A 65 0.55 44.48 -9.63
CA PHE A 65 1.11 44.16 -8.32
C PHE A 65 1.45 42.68 -8.19
N LEU A 66 0.52 41.80 -8.55
CA LEU A 66 0.73 40.35 -8.52
C LEU A 66 1.83 39.93 -9.49
N LYS A 67 1.97 40.56 -10.67
CA LYS A 67 3.10 40.30 -11.58
C LYS A 67 4.43 40.78 -11.02
N SER A 68 4.47 41.92 -10.34
CA SER A 68 5.71 42.41 -9.72
C SER A 68 6.10 41.61 -8.48
N GLU A 69 5.13 41.23 -7.64
CA GLU A 69 5.35 40.36 -6.49
C GLU A 69 5.66 38.93 -6.92
N ALA A 70 5.00 38.38 -7.95
CA ALA A 70 5.34 37.05 -8.50
C ALA A 70 6.73 36.99 -9.16
N ALA A 71 7.30 38.13 -9.55
CA ALA A 71 8.68 38.22 -9.99
C ALA A 71 9.69 38.26 -8.83
N VAL A 72 9.23 38.52 -7.59
CA VAL A 72 10.06 38.69 -6.38
C VAL A 72 9.87 37.53 -5.39
N GLN A 73 8.66 36.98 -5.29
CA GLN A 73 8.30 35.75 -4.59
C GLN A 73 7.84 34.75 -5.64
N LYS A 74 8.40 33.53 -5.65
CA LYS A 74 7.86 32.41 -6.45
C LYS A 74 6.38 32.24 -6.13
N TYR A 75 5.52 32.80 -6.96
CA TYR A 75 4.08 32.64 -6.84
C TYR A 75 3.71 31.24 -7.32
N GLU A 76 3.36 30.35 -6.40
CA GLU A 76 2.73 29.08 -6.74
C GLU A 76 1.21 29.27 -6.85
N ASP A 77 0.62 28.70 -7.89
CA ASP A 77 -0.82 28.63 -8.05
C ASP A 77 -1.41 27.90 -6.82
N PRO A 78 -2.36 28.49 -6.06
CA PRO A 78 -3.01 27.80 -4.95
C PRO A 78 -3.58 26.43 -5.31
N ARG A 79 -3.99 26.23 -6.58
CA ARG A 79 -4.46 24.93 -7.08
C ARG A 79 -3.31 23.93 -7.21
N LEU A 80 -2.13 24.36 -7.65
CA LEU A 80 -0.93 23.50 -7.66
C LEU A 80 -0.56 23.08 -6.24
N SER A 81 -0.51 24.02 -5.30
CA SER A 81 -0.18 23.69 -3.90
C SER A 81 -1.22 22.75 -3.27
N ALA A 82 -2.51 22.94 -3.57
CA ALA A 82 -3.57 22.05 -3.09
C ALA A 82 -3.47 20.64 -3.70
N LEU A 83 -3.24 20.53 -5.00
CA LEU A 83 -3.07 19.25 -5.68
C LEU A 83 -1.80 18.51 -5.24
N ARG A 84 -0.71 19.23 -4.93
CA ARG A 84 0.52 18.62 -4.37
C ARG A 84 0.27 18.03 -2.99
N LEU A 85 -0.48 18.75 -2.15
CA LEU A 85 -0.88 18.24 -0.84
C LEU A 85 -1.79 17.03 -0.95
N GLU A 86 -2.71 17.04 -1.92
CA GLU A 86 -3.57 15.88 -2.20
C GLU A 86 -2.76 14.68 -2.69
N ALA A 87 -1.83 14.89 -3.62
CA ALA A 87 -0.94 13.83 -4.09
C ALA A 87 -0.13 13.25 -2.92
N GLU A 88 0.52 14.08 -2.10
CA GLU A 88 1.29 13.62 -0.94
C GLU A 88 0.44 12.80 0.05
N ALA A 89 -0.83 13.17 0.25
CA ALA A 89 -1.76 12.41 1.09
C ALA A 89 -2.15 11.06 0.47
N LEU A 90 -2.36 11.01 -0.86
CA LEU A 90 -2.66 9.76 -1.57
C LEU A 90 -1.45 8.84 -1.63
N GLU A 91 -0.26 9.38 -1.86
CA GLU A 91 1.01 8.64 -1.84
C GLU A 91 1.24 7.99 -0.46
N GLU A 92 1.00 8.73 0.62
CA GLU A 92 1.03 8.18 1.97
C GLU A 92 -0.01 7.06 2.16
N ARG A 93 -1.23 7.26 1.65
CA ARG A 93 -2.29 6.26 1.76
C ARG A 93 -1.96 4.98 0.98
N ILE A 94 -1.38 5.09 -0.21
CA ILE A 94 -0.93 3.96 -1.01
C ILE A 94 0.12 3.16 -0.25
N SER A 95 1.14 3.84 0.29
CA SER A 95 2.18 3.17 1.07
C SER A 95 1.63 2.45 2.31
N GLU A 96 0.62 3.00 2.98
CA GLU A 96 -0.05 2.31 4.09
C GLU A 96 -0.79 1.06 3.64
N LEU A 97 -1.55 1.16 2.55
CA LEU A 97 -2.30 0.04 1.99
C LEU A 97 -1.38 -1.07 1.49
N GLU A 98 -0.25 -0.73 0.87
CA GLU A 98 0.74 -1.70 0.41
C GLU A 98 1.39 -2.45 1.57
N SER A 99 1.74 -1.75 2.65
CA SER A 99 2.21 -2.41 3.86
C SER A 99 1.15 -3.29 4.50
N GLU A 100 -0.10 -2.83 4.58
CA GLU A 100 -1.23 -3.62 5.10
C GLU A 100 -1.46 -4.89 4.25
N LYS A 101 -1.39 -4.76 2.93
CA LYS A 101 -1.51 -5.89 1.99
C LYS A 101 -0.37 -6.89 2.20
N ALA A 102 0.87 -6.42 2.20
CA ALA A 102 2.05 -7.26 2.39
C ALA A 102 2.02 -7.99 3.74
N GLU A 103 1.57 -7.32 4.80
CA GLU A 103 1.39 -7.92 6.12
C GLU A 103 0.37 -9.06 6.09
N ILE A 104 -0.81 -8.84 5.48
CA ILE A 104 -1.84 -9.87 5.33
C ILE A 104 -1.31 -11.06 4.51
N GLU A 105 -0.61 -10.82 3.41
CA GLU A 105 -0.02 -11.87 2.56
C GLU A 105 1.02 -12.67 3.34
N ARG A 106 1.90 -11.99 4.09
CA ARG A 106 2.92 -12.60 4.94
C ARG A 106 2.30 -13.48 6.03
N GLU A 107 1.23 -13.02 6.69
CA GLU A 107 0.50 -13.77 7.73
C GLU A 107 -0.18 -15.02 7.15
N ILE A 108 -0.83 -14.89 6.00
CA ILE A 108 -1.45 -16.03 5.29
C ILE A 108 -0.37 -17.06 4.94
N HIS A 109 0.76 -16.61 4.40
CA HIS A 109 1.87 -17.48 4.06
C HIS A 109 2.47 -18.17 5.30
N GLU A 110 2.68 -17.43 6.39
CA GLU A 110 3.17 -17.97 7.68
C GLU A 110 2.26 -19.08 8.21
N PHE A 111 0.95 -18.88 8.16
CA PHE A 111 -0.01 -19.88 8.59
C PHE A 111 -0.05 -21.11 7.69
N ASN A 112 -0.05 -20.93 6.37
CA ASN A 112 -0.08 -22.04 5.42
C ASN A 112 1.21 -22.87 5.49
N LEU A 113 2.36 -22.20 5.56
CA LEU A 113 3.65 -22.89 5.70
C LEU A 113 3.67 -23.71 6.98
N ARG A 114 3.23 -23.12 8.10
CA ARG A 114 3.15 -23.82 9.37
C ARG A 114 2.17 -25.01 9.34
N HIS A 115 1.06 -24.87 8.64
CA HIS A 115 0.13 -25.98 8.38
C HIS A 115 0.81 -27.13 7.65
N GLU A 116 1.48 -26.86 6.52
CA GLU A 116 2.20 -27.89 5.76
C GLU A 116 3.35 -28.49 6.56
N GLN A 117 4.07 -27.69 7.33
CA GLN A 117 5.19 -28.18 8.14
C GLN A 117 4.74 -29.08 9.30
N GLU A 118 3.67 -28.70 10.00
CA GLU A 118 3.23 -29.41 11.21
C GLU A 118 2.26 -30.55 10.94
N LEU A 119 1.37 -30.40 9.96
CA LEU A 119 0.32 -31.36 9.64
C LEU A 119 0.64 -32.16 8.38
N GLY A 120 1.41 -31.59 7.46
CA GLY A 120 1.75 -32.20 6.17
C GLY A 120 2.32 -33.61 6.28
N PRO A 121 3.31 -33.89 7.16
CA PRO A 121 3.82 -35.25 7.30
C PRO A 121 2.75 -36.29 7.69
N ILE A 122 1.79 -35.91 8.54
CA ILE A 122 0.72 -36.81 8.97
C ILE A 122 -0.32 -36.98 7.85
N LEU A 123 -0.66 -35.89 7.15
CA LEU A 123 -1.58 -35.91 6.02
C LEU A 123 -1.01 -36.73 4.86
N GLU A 124 0.29 -36.59 4.59
CA GLU A 124 1.03 -37.38 3.61
C GLU A 124 0.93 -38.88 3.93
N GLU A 125 1.19 -39.29 5.17
CA GLU A 125 1.02 -40.69 5.61
C GLU A 125 -0.44 -41.18 5.46
N ILE A 126 -1.44 -40.30 5.68
CA ILE A 126 -2.86 -40.65 5.48
C ILE A 126 -3.15 -40.87 3.98
N LEU A 127 -2.68 -39.97 3.12
CA LEU A 127 -2.88 -40.05 1.67
C LEU A 127 -2.16 -41.27 1.07
N GLU A 128 -0.94 -41.57 1.54
CA GLU A 128 -0.19 -42.78 1.14
C GLU A 128 -1.03 -44.05 1.40
N ILE A 129 -1.57 -44.19 2.62
CA ILE A 129 -2.41 -45.36 2.98
C ILE A 129 -3.69 -45.41 2.13
N GLN A 130 -4.28 -44.25 1.81
CA GLN A 130 -5.48 -44.20 0.96
C GLN A 130 -5.17 -44.62 -0.48
N ALA A 131 -4.08 -44.12 -1.06
CA ALA A 131 -3.61 -44.51 -2.39
C ALA A 131 -3.28 -46.01 -2.45
N GLU A 132 -2.57 -46.54 -1.45
CA GLU A 132 -2.28 -47.97 -1.36
C GLU A 132 -3.55 -48.83 -1.29
N ARG A 133 -4.58 -48.39 -0.56
CA ARG A 133 -5.86 -49.09 -0.48
C ARG A 133 -6.58 -49.11 -1.81
N LYS A 134 -6.60 -47.98 -2.52
CA LYS A 134 -7.22 -47.88 -3.84
C LYS A 134 -6.49 -48.72 -4.88
N ARG A 135 -5.15 -48.73 -4.83
CA ARG A 135 -4.32 -49.61 -5.66
C ARG A 135 -4.67 -51.09 -5.42
N LYS A 136 -4.75 -51.53 -4.16
CA LYS A 136 -5.16 -52.92 -3.83
C LYS A 136 -6.57 -53.25 -4.31
N GLU A 137 -7.51 -52.33 -4.14
CA GLU A 137 -8.90 -52.49 -4.62
C GLU A 137 -8.94 -52.68 -6.14
N ALA A 138 -8.16 -51.91 -6.90
CA ALA A 138 -8.02 -52.07 -8.35
C ALA A 138 -7.33 -53.40 -8.74
N GLU A 139 -6.27 -53.81 -8.03
CA GLU A 139 -5.58 -55.09 -8.26
C GLU A 139 -6.50 -56.31 -8.02
N GLU A 140 -7.40 -56.23 -7.03
CA GLU A 140 -8.40 -57.26 -6.76
C GLU A 140 -9.53 -57.29 -7.79
N ASN A 141 -9.78 -56.17 -8.49
CA ASN A 141 -10.85 -55.99 -9.48
C ASN A 141 -10.32 -55.49 -10.83
N PRO A 142 -9.48 -56.25 -11.56
CA PRO A 142 -8.77 -55.79 -12.76
C PRO A 142 -9.66 -55.56 -14.00
N GLU A 143 -10.97 -55.83 -13.91
CA GLU A 143 -11.95 -55.50 -14.96
C GLU A 143 -12.77 -54.24 -14.63
N ASP A 144 -12.51 -53.60 -13.48
CA ASP A 144 -13.18 -52.38 -13.03
C ASP A 144 -12.33 -51.15 -13.37
N ASP A 145 -12.56 -50.59 -14.56
CA ASP A 145 -11.89 -49.38 -15.04
C ASP A 145 -12.07 -48.18 -14.08
N GLN A 146 -13.14 -48.14 -13.28
CA GLN A 146 -13.35 -47.08 -12.30
C GLN A 146 -12.40 -47.22 -11.11
N ALA A 147 -12.17 -48.45 -10.64
CA ALA A 147 -11.22 -48.72 -9.56
C ALA A 147 -9.78 -48.38 -9.97
N GLU A 148 -9.40 -48.66 -11.22
CA GLU A 148 -8.09 -48.27 -11.77
C GLU A 148 -7.93 -46.75 -11.82
N ALA A 149 -8.94 -46.03 -12.32
CA ALA A 149 -8.91 -44.56 -12.37
C ALA A 149 -8.85 -43.92 -10.97
N GLU A 150 -9.64 -44.39 -10.01
CA GLU A 150 -9.60 -43.89 -8.62
C GLU A 150 -8.24 -44.16 -7.94
N ALA A 151 -7.56 -45.25 -8.30
CA ALA A 151 -6.22 -45.54 -7.80
C ALA A 151 -5.15 -44.63 -8.41
N GLU A 152 -5.23 -44.35 -9.71
CA GLU A 152 -4.34 -43.40 -10.39
C GLU A 152 -4.52 -41.98 -9.84
N GLU A 153 -5.76 -41.52 -9.68
CA GLU A 153 -6.07 -40.20 -9.08
C GLU A 153 -5.52 -40.07 -7.66
N ALA A 154 -5.70 -41.10 -6.82
CA ALA A 154 -5.21 -41.09 -5.44
C ALA A 154 -3.67 -41.10 -5.37
N GLU A 155 -3.00 -41.81 -6.26
CA GLU A 155 -1.53 -41.79 -6.36
C GLU A 155 -1.03 -40.42 -6.80
N GLU A 156 -1.65 -39.82 -7.82
CA GLU A 156 -1.29 -38.48 -8.29
C GLU A 156 -1.49 -37.42 -7.20
N GLU A 157 -2.58 -37.49 -6.44
CA GLU A 157 -2.84 -36.60 -5.29
C GLU A 157 -1.77 -36.76 -4.21
N TYR A 158 -1.44 -38.00 -3.84
CA TYR A 158 -0.38 -38.30 -2.88
C TYR A 158 0.97 -37.75 -3.34
N GLU A 159 1.39 -38.01 -4.58
CA GLU A 159 2.68 -37.53 -5.09
C GLU A 159 2.76 -36.01 -5.17
N GLN A 160 1.67 -35.34 -5.58
CA GLN A 160 1.62 -33.88 -5.63
C GLN A 160 1.70 -33.29 -4.23
N TYR A 161 0.97 -33.87 -3.28
CA TYR A 161 0.97 -33.42 -1.89
C TYR A 161 2.33 -33.65 -1.22
N SER A 162 2.94 -34.81 -1.41
CA SER A 162 4.27 -35.15 -0.89
C SER A 162 5.33 -34.14 -1.34
N ARG A 163 5.33 -33.76 -2.62
CA ARG A 163 6.23 -32.70 -3.14
C ARG A 163 5.99 -31.35 -2.46
N ALA A 164 4.73 -30.96 -2.29
CA ALA A 164 4.40 -29.69 -1.63
C ALA A 164 4.84 -29.68 -0.15
N VAL A 165 4.70 -30.80 0.55
CA VAL A 165 5.19 -30.96 1.93
C VAL A 165 6.72 -30.89 1.96
N GLU A 166 7.42 -31.57 1.06
CA GLU A 166 8.89 -31.51 0.97
C GLU A 166 9.37 -30.06 0.75
N GLU A 167 8.79 -29.34 -0.21
CA GLU A 167 9.09 -27.93 -0.45
C GLU A 167 8.84 -27.06 0.79
N ALA A 168 7.73 -27.28 1.50
CA ALA A 168 7.42 -26.57 2.74
C ALA A 168 8.40 -26.90 3.88
N GLN A 169 8.93 -28.12 3.96
CA GLN A 169 9.93 -28.49 4.98
C GLN A 169 11.30 -27.87 4.69
N GLU A 170 11.62 -27.61 3.42
CA GLU A 170 12.86 -26.92 3.01
C GLU A 170 12.79 -25.41 3.20
N GLU A 171 11.59 -24.82 3.23
CA GLU A 171 11.42 -23.38 3.43
C GLU A 171 11.72 -22.98 4.88
N GLU A 172 12.93 -22.47 5.11
CA GLU A 172 13.34 -21.87 6.38
C GLU A 172 12.92 -20.40 6.46
N ARG A 173 12.18 -20.05 7.52
CA ARG A 173 11.86 -18.65 7.88
C ARG A 173 12.45 -18.31 9.23
N ILE A 174 12.79 -17.04 9.41
CA ILE A 174 13.32 -16.56 10.69
C ILE A 174 12.15 -16.39 11.66
N ASP A 175 12.20 -17.11 12.77
CA ASP A 175 11.28 -16.93 13.88
C ASP A 175 11.57 -15.59 14.55
N LEU A 176 10.63 -14.66 14.41
CA LEU A 176 10.70 -13.34 15.04
C LEU A 176 9.88 -13.32 16.31
N THR A 177 10.44 -12.72 17.36
CA THR A 177 9.68 -12.31 18.54
C THR A 177 8.66 -11.22 18.18
N GLU A 178 7.65 -11.02 19.03
CA GLU A 178 6.66 -9.95 18.82
C GLU A 178 7.31 -8.56 18.69
N GLU A 179 8.36 -8.26 19.48
CA GLU A 179 9.11 -7.01 19.36
C GLU A 179 9.83 -6.87 18.01
N GLU A 180 10.35 -7.97 17.48
CA GLU A 180 11.02 -8.00 16.18
C GLU A 180 10.02 -7.90 15.03
N LYS A 181 8.84 -8.52 15.14
CA LYS A 181 7.73 -8.38 14.18
C LYS A 181 7.25 -6.93 14.11
N GLU A 182 7.03 -6.28 15.25
CA GLU A 182 6.69 -4.85 15.28
C GLU A 182 7.77 -3.98 14.63
N LYS A 183 9.05 -4.29 14.88
CA LYS A 183 10.18 -3.58 14.26
C LYS A 183 10.22 -3.81 12.75
N LEU A 184 10.03 -5.05 12.29
CA LEU A 184 9.99 -5.44 10.88
C LEU A 184 8.91 -4.66 10.14
N ASN A 185 7.67 -4.71 10.64
CA ASN A 185 6.52 -4.01 10.06
C ASN A 185 6.76 -2.50 9.95
N LYS A 186 7.33 -1.91 11.01
CA LYS A 186 7.64 -0.48 11.02
C LYS A 186 8.70 -0.12 9.98
N LEU A 187 9.77 -0.90 9.87
CA LEU A 187 10.85 -0.65 8.91
C LEU A 187 10.37 -0.85 7.47
N HIS A 188 9.62 -1.91 7.21
CA HIS A 188 9.02 -2.18 5.89
C HIS A 188 8.13 -1.02 5.46
N ARG A 189 7.23 -0.54 6.33
CA ARG A 189 6.37 0.61 6.02
C ARG A 189 7.17 1.87 5.70
N GLN A 190 8.23 2.15 6.47
CA GLN A 190 9.09 3.31 6.24
C GLN A 190 9.90 3.21 4.95
N ALA A 191 10.42 2.02 4.64
CA ALA A 191 11.22 1.78 3.45
C ALA A 191 10.34 1.77 2.19
N SER A 192 9.21 1.07 2.21
CA SER A 192 8.23 0.98 1.11
C SER A 192 7.82 2.37 0.63
N LYS A 193 7.47 3.28 1.55
CA LYS A 193 7.12 4.68 1.22
C LYS A 193 8.19 5.39 0.38
N LYS A 194 9.47 5.07 0.61
CA LYS A 194 10.60 5.77 -0.01
C LYS A 194 11.11 5.07 -1.27
N CYS A 195 10.91 3.76 -1.42
CA CYS A 195 11.36 3.00 -2.59
C CYS A 195 10.24 2.58 -3.55
N HIS A 196 8.98 2.97 -3.29
CA HIS A 196 7.88 2.54 -4.16
C HIS A 196 8.01 3.14 -5.58
N PRO A 197 7.97 2.32 -6.65
CA PRO A 197 8.17 2.73 -8.05
C PRO A 197 7.18 3.80 -8.54
N ASP A 198 5.96 3.85 -8.00
CA ASP A 198 4.97 4.88 -8.39
C ASP A 198 5.26 6.25 -7.80
N MET A 199 6.15 6.34 -6.81
CA MET A 199 6.46 7.58 -6.08
C MET A 199 7.65 8.32 -6.68
N VAL A 200 8.35 7.69 -7.61
CA VAL A 200 9.62 8.16 -8.17
C VAL A 200 9.47 8.63 -9.60
N GLU A 201 10.42 9.45 -10.04
CA GLU A 201 10.54 9.87 -11.43
C GLU A 201 10.75 8.68 -12.38
N GLU A 202 10.26 8.81 -13.62
CA GLU A 202 10.29 7.75 -14.64
C GLU A 202 11.69 7.19 -14.89
N ASP A 203 12.73 8.02 -14.76
CA ASP A 203 14.13 7.61 -14.96
C ASP A 203 14.69 6.75 -13.81
N ARG A 204 14.02 6.74 -12.65
CA ARG A 204 14.42 5.99 -11.45
C ARG A 204 13.49 4.84 -11.10
N GLN A 205 12.40 4.65 -11.85
CA GLN A 205 11.43 3.58 -11.60
C GLN A 205 12.07 2.19 -11.59
N GLU A 206 12.98 1.90 -12.51
CA GLU A 206 13.63 0.59 -12.57
C GLU A 206 14.52 0.30 -11.35
N GLU A 207 15.17 1.33 -10.80
CA GLU A 207 15.99 1.20 -9.60
C GLU A 207 15.11 1.07 -8.34
N ALA A 208 14.05 1.88 -8.26
CA ALA A 208 13.06 1.81 -7.20
C ALA A 208 12.38 0.44 -7.15
N GLU A 209 11.94 -0.08 -8.30
CA GLU A 209 11.35 -1.42 -8.45
C GLU A 209 12.27 -2.51 -7.89
N LYS A 210 13.56 -2.51 -8.27
CA LYS A 210 14.52 -3.52 -7.79
C LYS A 210 14.65 -3.48 -6.28
N VAL A 211 14.77 -2.29 -5.70
CA VAL A 211 14.90 -2.12 -4.25
C VAL A 211 13.59 -2.47 -3.53
N PHE A 212 12.45 -2.18 -4.14
CA PHE A 212 11.14 -2.52 -3.61
C PHE A 212 10.92 -4.04 -3.60
N VAL A 213 11.26 -4.75 -4.68
CA VAL A 213 11.20 -6.21 -4.74
C VAL A 213 12.15 -6.83 -3.71
N GLU A 214 13.40 -6.36 -3.60
CA GLU A 214 14.33 -6.81 -2.55
C GLU A 214 13.75 -6.61 -1.14
N LEU A 215 13.01 -5.52 -0.91
CA LEU A 215 12.34 -5.25 0.36
C LEU A 215 11.17 -6.21 0.62
N GLN A 216 10.35 -6.49 -0.38
CA GLN A 216 9.23 -7.44 -0.23
C GLN A 216 9.75 -8.85 0.04
N ASP A 217 10.75 -9.32 -0.72
CA ASP A 217 11.34 -10.65 -0.53
C ASP A 217 11.91 -10.83 0.89
N ALA A 218 12.61 -9.81 1.40
CA ALA A 218 13.16 -9.83 2.75
C ALA A 218 12.05 -9.81 3.82
N TYR A 219 11.00 -9.02 3.59
CA TYR A 219 9.85 -8.94 4.50
C TYR A 219 9.07 -10.25 4.56
N GLU A 220 8.83 -10.89 3.42
CA GLU A 220 8.17 -12.19 3.33
C GLU A 220 8.96 -13.27 4.08
N ARG A 221 10.30 -13.25 4.02
CA ARG A 221 11.15 -14.22 4.72
C ARG A 221 11.36 -13.93 6.21
N ASN A 222 10.71 -12.89 6.75
CA ASN A 222 10.97 -12.38 8.10
C ASN A 222 12.44 -11.98 8.34
N ASP A 223 13.17 -11.59 7.29
CA ASP A 223 14.58 -11.20 7.39
C ASP A 223 14.72 -9.75 7.87
N LEU A 224 14.61 -9.59 9.20
CA LEU A 224 14.68 -8.30 9.86
C LEU A 224 16.01 -7.57 9.61
N ASP A 225 17.13 -8.30 9.60
CA ASP A 225 18.45 -7.72 9.38
C ASP A 225 18.56 -7.14 7.95
N GLU A 226 18.04 -7.88 6.97
CA GLU A 226 18.02 -7.43 5.58
C GLU A 226 17.05 -6.25 5.37
N VAL A 227 15.85 -6.31 5.96
CA VAL A 227 14.91 -5.18 5.94
C VAL A 227 15.52 -3.94 6.59
N GLU A 228 16.24 -4.07 7.70
CA GLU A 228 16.94 -2.95 8.34
C GLU A 228 18.05 -2.39 7.45
N ARG A 229 18.82 -3.26 6.77
CA ARG A 229 19.85 -2.85 5.81
C ARG A 229 19.26 -2.09 4.62
N ILE A 230 18.16 -2.60 4.06
CA ILE A 230 17.46 -1.98 2.92
C ILE A 230 16.85 -0.64 3.36
N ALA A 231 16.18 -0.60 4.51
CA ALA A 231 15.61 0.63 5.07
C ALA A 231 16.68 1.71 5.27
N HIS A 232 17.86 1.33 5.80
CA HIS A 232 18.98 2.26 5.96
C HIS A 232 19.53 2.74 4.61
N ARG A 233 19.66 1.85 3.62
CA ARG A 233 20.11 2.18 2.25
C ARG A 233 19.16 3.17 1.58
N VAL A 234 17.85 2.94 1.70
CA VAL A 234 16.82 3.82 1.15
C VAL A 234 16.79 5.17 1.90
N GLU A 235 17.01 5.17 3.21
CA GLU A 235 17.05 6.40 4.00
C GLU A 235 18.28 7.28 3.76
N THR A 236 19.46 6.68 3.54
CA THR A 236 20.73 7.41 3.46
C THR A 236 21.25 7.62 2.04
N GLY A 237 20.95 6.71 1.10
CA GLY A 237 21.55 6.69 -0.23
C GLY A 237 20.56 6.91 -1.38
N LEU A 238 19.28 6.60 -1.18
CA LEU A 238 18.26 6.63 -2.23
C LEU A 238 17.28 7.78 -1.98
N ALA A 239 17.71 9.02 -2.22
CA ALA A 239 16.80 10.16 -2.31
C ALA A 239 16.01 10.07 -3.63
N LEU A 240 15.11 9.11 -3.70
CA LEU A 240 14.11 9.00 -4.75
C LEU A 240 13.12 10.14 -4.52
N GLY A 241 13.25 11.20 -5.32
CA GLY A 241 12.40 12.39 -5.20
C GLY A 241 10.93 12.03 -5.34
N THR A 242 10.06 12.80 -4.69
CA THR A 242 8.61 12.65 -4.81
C THR A 242 8.14 13.25 -6.13
N ARG A 243 7.58 12.42 -7.02
CA ARG A 243 7.14 12.82 -8.36
C ARG A 243 6.17 14.02 -8.36
N SER A 244 5.30 14.09 -7.36
CA SER A 244 4.34 15.18 -7.21
C SER A 244 4.97 16.55 -6.92
N LYS A 245 6.19 16.62 -6.37
CA LYS A 245 6.87 17.88 -6.00
C LYS A 245 7.52 18.59 -7.18
N GLU A 246 7.80 17.90 -8.27
CA GLU A 246 8.45 18.46 -9.46
C GLU A 246 7.45 18.88 -10.55
N ILE A 247 6.19 18.45 -10.45
CA ILE A 247 5.14 18.81 -11.42
C ILE A 247 4.69 20.27 -11.18
N ASP A 248 5.04 21.16 -12.11
CA ASP A 248 4.64 22.58 -12.11
C ASP A 248 3.39 22.89 -12.98
N GLU A 249 2.85 21.89 -13.67
CA GLU A 249 1.67 22.02 -14.54
C GLU A 249 0.42 21.43 -13.89
N VAL A 250 -0.64 22.25 -13.74
CA VAL A 250 -1.91 21.85 -13.10
C VAL A 250 -2.50 20.62 -13.78
N GLU A 251 -2.61 20.61 -15.11
CA GLU A 251 -3.23 19.50 -15.86
C GLU A 251 -2.48 18.17 -15.65
N LYS A 252 -1.15 18.21 -15.57
CA LYS A 252 -0.33 17.02 -15.31
C LYS A 252 -0.51 16.52 -13.88
N LEU A 253 -0.56 17.44 -12.91
CA LEU A 253 -0.73 17.09 -11.51
C LEU A 253 -2.15 16.56 -11.23
N GLU A 254 -3.17 17.04 -11.94
CA GLU A 254 -4.52 16.50 -11.88
C GLU A 254 -4.61 15.07 -12.42
N ALA A 255 -3.94 14.80 -13.55
CA ALA A 255 -3.83 13.45 -14.08
C ALA A 255 -3.12 12.51 -13.09
N GLU A 256 -2.08 13.02 -12.43
CA GLU A 256 -1.34 12.26 -11.41
C GLU A 256 -2.19 11.96 -10.17
N VAL A 257 -2.90 12.96 -9.63
CA VAL A 257 -3.83 12.77 -8.51
C VAL A 257 -4.90 11.74 -8.86
N GLU A 258 -5.45 11.77 -10.08
CA GLU A 258 -6.44 10.78 -10.51
C GLU A 258 -5.86 9.37 -10.61
N ARG A 259 -4.62 9.23 -11.11
CA ARG A 259 -3.89 7.94 -11.09
C ARG A 259 -3.72 7.41 -9.67
N LEU A 260 -3.28 8.25 -8.74
CA LEU A 260 -3.08 7.88 -7.34
C LEU A 260 -4.41 7.47 -6.66
N ARG A 261 -5.52 8.15 -6.98
CA ARG A 261 -6.86 7.75 -6.51
C ARG A 261 -7.27 6.37 -7.02
N GLN A 262 -7.07 6.10 -8.31
CA GLN A 262 -7.37 4.78 -8.90
C GLN A 262 -6.56 3.68 -8.21
N ARG A 263 -5.24 3.90 -8.07
CA ARG A 263 -4.35 2.96 -7.38
C ARG A 263 -4.79 2.69 -5.93
N THR A 264 -5.22 3.72 -5.22
CA THR A 264 -5.74 3.61 -3.85
C THR A 264 -6.98 2.70 -3.79
N GLU A 265 -7.90 2.84 -4.74
CA GLU A 265 -9.12 2.01 -4.79
C GLU A 265 -8.82 0.57 -5.20
N GLU A 266 -7.88 0.35 -6.13
CA GLU A 266 -7.39 -0.99 -6.50
C GLU A 266 -6.80 -1.72 -5.30
N LEU A 267 -5.90 -1.08 -4.55
CA LEU A 267 -5.28 -1.67 -3.37
C LEU A 267 -6.31 -2.02 -2.28
N LYS A 268 -7.30 -1.16 -2.06
CA LYS A 268 -8.41 -1.48 -1.13
C LYS A 268 -9.17 -2.73 -1.57
N ALA A 269 -9.48 -2.83 -2.87
CA ALA A 269 -10.18 -3.99 -3.40
C ALA A 269 -9.34 -5.28 -3.28
N GLU A 270 -8.02 -5.19 -3.50
CA GLU A 270 -7.09 -6.31 -3.30
C GLU A 270 -7.06 -6.76 -1.83
N ILE A 271 -6.94 -5.83 -0.88
CA ILE A 271 -6.96 -6.12 0.56
C ILE A 271 -8.31 -6.74 0.97
N ASP A 272 -9.43 -6.21 0.48
CA ASP A 272 -10.75 -6.77 0.76
C ASP A 272 -10.89 -8.20 0.20
N ALA A 273 -10.32 -8.47 -0.98
CA ALA A 273 -10.28 -9.81 -1.55
C ALA A 273 -9.45 -10.77 -0.69
N LEU A 274 -8.28 -10.34 -0.21
CA LEU A 274 -7.45 -11.13 0.71
C LEU A 274 -8.17 -11.41 2.03
N ARG A 275 -8.80 -10.40 2.63
CA ARG A 275 -9.56 -10.55 3.88
C ARG A 275 -10.79 -11.45 3.76
N THR A 276 -11.37 -11.52 2.57
CA THR A 276 -12.52 -12.39 2.30
C THR A 276 -12.12 -13.81 1.88
N SER A 277 -10.84 -14.05 1.66
CA SER A 277 -10.30 -15.38 1.35
C SER A 277 -10.55 -16.38 2.49
N ASN A 278 -10.63 -17.66 2.14
CA ASN A 278 -10.79 -18.73 3.12
C ASN A 278 -9.57 -18.83 4.06
N ALA A 279 -8.36 -18.66 3.50
CA ALA A 279 -7.11 -18.71 4.25
C ALA A 279 -7.07 -17.63 5.33
N TYR A 280 -7.36 -16.37 4.99
CA TYR A 280 -7.36 -15.28 5.96
C TYR A 280 -8.45 -15.44 7.03
N ARG A 281 -9.65 -15.91 6.66
CA ARG A 281 -10.71 -16.16 7.66
C ARG A 281 -10.30 -17.22 8.68
N LYS A 282 -9.75 -18.35 8.20
CA LYS A 282 -9.23 -19.41 9.07
C LYS A 282 -8.15 -18.87 10.00
N LEU A 283 -7.17 -18.16 9.45
CA LEU A 283 -6.11 -17.48 10.21
C LEU A 283 -6.71 -16.57 11.29
N SER A 284 -7.63 -15.68 10.92
CA SER A 284 -8.22 -14.68 11.82
C SER A 284 -9.08 -15.27 12.95
N ASP A 285 -9.58 -16.50 12.78
CA ASP A 285 -10.36 -17.21 13.79
C ASP A 285 -9.46 -17.91 14.84
N VAL A 286 -8.14 -17.98 14.60
CA VAL A 286 -7.20 -18.66 15.50
C VAL A 286 -6.51 -17.66 16.41
N GLU A 287 -6.77 -17.78 17.72
CA GLU A 287 -6.11 -16.95 18.75
C GLU A 287 -4.71 -17.45 19.12
N ASP A 288 -4.50 -18.77 19.13
CA ASP A 288 -3.24 -19.43 19.49
C ASP A 288 -2.92 -20.50 18.44
N TYR A 289 -1.87 -20.25 17.66
CA TYR A 289 -1.46 -21.13 16.56
C TYR A 289 -0.93 -22.46 17.11
N ASP A 290 -0.17 -22.43 18.21
CA ASP A 290 0.40 -23.63 18.83
C ASP A 290 -0.73 -24.56 19.29
N GLU A 291 -1.71 -24.01 20.02
CA GLU A 291 -2.86 -24.79 20.50
C GLU A 291 -3.75 -25.26 19.35
N HIS A 292 -3.89 -24.48 18.29
CA HIS A 292 -4.66 -24.87 17.11
C HIS A 292 -4.03 -26.07 16.39
N PHE A 293 -2.75 -25.96 16.03
CA PHE A 293 -2.06 -27.01 15.27
C PHE A 293 -1.90 -28.29 16.09
N GLU A 294 -1.61 -28.20 17.39
CA GLU A 294 -1.53 -29.41 18.24
C GLU A 294 -2.88 -30.15 18.32
N ARG A 295 -4.01 -29.44 18.43
CA ARG A 295 -5.33 -30.10 18.39
C ARG A 295 -5.63 -30.77 17.05
N GLN A 296 -5.24 -30.17 15.94
CA GLN A 296 -5.42 -30.79 14.61
C GLN A 296 -4.52 -32.01 14.45
N LYS A 297 -3.26 -31.88 14.87
CA LYS A 297 -2.26 -32.94 14.85
C LYS A 297 -2.71 -34.16 15.66
N GLU A 298 -3.28 -33.97 16.86
CA GLU A 298 -3.87 -35.06 17.65
C GLU A 298 -5.01 -35.77 16.90
N ARG A 299 -5.94 -35.01 16.29
CA ARG A 299 -7.05 -35.58 15.52
C ARG A 299 -6.58 -36.39 14.31
N LEU A 300 -5.60 -35.87 13.57
CA LEU A 300 -5.03 -36.54 12.41
C LEU A 300 -4.27 -37.81 12.81
N ARG A 301 -3.56 -37.80 13.94
CA ARG A 301 -2.90 -39.00 14.49
C ARG A 301 -3.93 -40.08 14.85
N ASP A 302 -5.02 -39.72 15.50
CA ASP A 302 -6.11 -40.65 15.81
C ASP A 302 -6.73 -41.27 14.53
N GLU A 303 -6.89 -40.46 13.49
CA GLU A 303 -7.38 -40.91 12.18
C GLU A 303 -6.39 -41.86 11.50
N LEU A 304 -5.11 -41.49 11.47
CA LEU A 304 -4.04 -42.31 10.93
C LEU A 304 -3.95 -43.66 11.64
N GLU A 305 -4.03 -43.70 12.97
CA GLU A 305 -4.05 -44.96 13.73
C GLU A 305 -5.25 -45.85 13.38
N ARG A 306 -6.44 -45.25 13.19
CA ARG A 306 -7.63 -45.98 12.75
C ARG A 306 -7.46 -46.55 11.35
N LEU A 307 -6.94 -45.77 10.41
CA LEU A 307 -6.66 -46.20 9.05
C LEU A 307 -5.64 -47.34 9.01
N ARG A 308 -4.53 -47.21 9.75
CA ARG A 308 -3.52 -48.27 9.90
C ARG A 308 -4.10 -49.55 10.49
N SER A 309 -4.94 -49.44 11.51
CA SER A 309 -5.59 -50.60 12.13
C SER A 309 -6.53 -51.34 11.18
N GLN A 310 -7.26 -50.59 10.34
CA GLN A 310 -8.10 -51.16 9.29
C GLN A 310 -7.24 -51.82 8.19
N TYR A 311 -6.15 -51.16 7.79
CA TYR A 311 -5.23 -51.66 6.76
C TYR A 311 -4.54 -52.97 7.17
N ILE A 312 -4.08 -53.11 8.42
CA ILE A 312 -3.45 -54.35 8.93
C ILE A 312 -4.47 -55.50 9.08
N SER A 313 -5.75 -55.19 9.26
CA SER A 313 -6.81 -56.18 9.46
C SER A 313 -7.43 -56.70 8.15
N THR A 314 -7.00 -56.19 6.99
CA THR A 314 -7.49 -56.57 5.66
C THR A 314 -6.40 -57.30 4.89
#